data_AF-A0A7V7TUV1-F1
#
_entry.id   AF-A0A7V7TUV1-F1
#
_cell.length_a   1.000
_cell.length_b   1.000
_cell.length_c   1.000
_cell.angle_alpha   90.00
_cell.angle_beta   90.00
_cell.angle_gamma   90.00
#
_symmetry.space_group_name_H-M   'P 1'
#
loop_
_entity.id
_entity.type
_entity.pdbx_description
1 polymer ?
#
loop_
_entity_poly.entity_id
_entity_poly.type
_entity_poly.pdbx_seq_one_letter_code
_entity_poly.pdbx_strand_id
1 'polypeptide(L)'
;MSDDGARDARPAYNPLYERFVTDDQSTSDQLTGMVAYGLYKQAKREWTTAHYERHGRKPSEDELASYIATWTPSMVQNLREQANGIVLAFGGFLVEENAPRIREEALRGTFWKAVGVSIFAAALYTLGLIALLVILRIAGVDILSILTSVNGAAG
;
A
#
# COMPACT_ATOMS: atom_id res chain seq x y z
N MET A 1 -42.41 -33.51 33.22
CA MET A 1 -42.67 -33.57 31.77
C MET A 1 -41.79 -32.52 31.14
N SER A 2 -40.70 -32.96 30.53
CA SER A 2 -39.54 -32.14 30.17
C SER A 2 -39.80 -31.31 28.91
N ASP A 3 -39.54 -30.01 28.98
CA ASP A 3 -39.42 -29.10 27.83
C ASP A 3 -38.07 -28.39 27.93
N ASP A 4 -37.00 -29.15 27.68
CA ASP A 4 -35.61 -28.69 27.89
C ASP A 4 -34.72 -29.05 26.67
N GLY A 5 -35.27 -28.97 25.47
CA GLY A 5 -34.64 -29.52 24.25
C GLY A 5 -34.38 -28.56 23.11
N ALA A 6 -34.64 -27.25 23.24
CA ALA A 6 -34.81 -26.38 22.08
C ALA A 6 -33.83 -25.19 21.94
N ARG A 7 -32.66 -25.13 22.61
CA ARG A 7 -31.81 -23.91 22.56
C ARG A 7 -30.29 -24.08 22.48
N ASP A 8 -29.76 -25.18 21.94
CA ASP A 8 -28.32 -25.24 21.61
C ASP A 8 -28.06 -25.73 20.18
N ALA A 9 -28.97 -25.42 19.26
CA ALA A 9 -28.72 -25.53 17.83
C ALA A 9 -27.81 -24.36 17.41
N ARG A 10 -26.53 -24.40 17.81
CA ARG A 10 -25.50 -23.57 17.21
C ARG A 10 -25.63 -23.73 15.69
N PRO A 11 -25.65 -22.64 14.90
CA PRO A 11 -25.75 -22.75 13.44
C PRO A 11 -24.73 -23.78 12.96
N ALA A 12 -25.12 -24.67 12.06
CA ALA A 12 -24.24 -25.64 11.41
C ALA A 12 -23.25 -24.89 10.49
N TYR A 13 -22.37 -24.14 11.13
CA TYR A 13 -21.34 -23.36 10.51
C TYR A 13 -20.14 -24.26 10.26
N ASN A 14 -19.45 -24.04 9.14
CA ASN A 14 -18.31 -24.86 8.80
C ASN A 14 -17.15 -24.53 9.77
N PRO A 15 -16.75 -25.45 10.66
CA PRO A 15 -15.79 -25.19 11.74
C PRO A 15 -14.37 -24.85 11.24
N LEU A 16 -14.16 -24.87 9.91
CA LEU A 16 -12.90 -24.49 9.29
C LEU A 16 -12.68 -22.99 9.27
N TYR A 17 -13.71 -22.14 9.28
CA TYR A 17 -13.49 -20.69 9.24
C TYR A 17 -12.77 -20.20 10.49
N GLU A 18 -13.12 -20.70 11.66
CA GLU A 18 -12.45 -20.38 12.93
C GLU A 18 -11.00 -20.86 12.97
N ARG A 19 -10.61 -21.77 12.07
CA ARG A 19 -9.19 -22.14 11.89
C ARG A 19 -8.41 -21.11 11.07
N PHE A 20 -9.10 -20.25 10.31
CA PHE A 20 -8.49 -19.20 9.50
C PHE A 20 -8.66 -17.80 10.10
N VAL A 21 -9.77 -17.50 10.75
CA VAL A 21 -10.07 -16.17 11.29
C VAL A 21 -10.50 -16.30 12.75
N THR A 22 -9.80 -15.58 13.61
CA THR A 22 -10.13 -15.46 15.04
C THR A 22 -10.20 -14.00 15.44
N ASP A 23 -11.06 -13.66 16.41
CA ASP A 23 -11.34 -12.27 16.79
C ASP A 23 -10.15 -11.57 17.48
N ASP A 24 -9.16 -12.34 17.96
CA ASP A 24 -7.95 -11.86 18.64
C ASP A 24 -6.82 -11.46 17.67
N GLN A 25 -6.98 -11.70 16.37
CA GLN A 25 -5.98 -11.41 15.35
C GLN A 25 -5.92 -9.92 14.97
N SER A 26 -4.75 -9.47 14.50
CA SER A 26 -4.63 -8.14 13.89
C SER A 26 -5.52 -8.03 12.65
N THR A 27 -5.94 -6.82 12.26
CA THR A 27 -6.75 -6.63 11.03
C THR A 27 -6.09 -7.20 9.78
N SER A 28 -4.76 -7.13 9.69
CA SER A 28 -3.99 -7.71 8.58
C SER A 28 -4.04 -9.24 8.58
N ASP A 29 -3.95 -9.85 9.77
CA ASP A 29 -4.04 -11.30 9.93
C ASP A 29 -5.45 -11.82 9.67
N GLN A 30 -6.48 -11.06 10.07
CA GLN A 30 -7.88 -11.35 9.76
C GLN A 30 -8.15 -11.30 8.26
N LEU A 31 -7.66 -10.26 7.55
CA LEU A 31 -7.78 -10.18 6.09
C LEU A 31 -7.12 -11.38 5.41
N THR A 32 -5.89 -11.73 5.84
CA THR A 32 -5.18 -12.91 5.34
C THR A 32 -5.99 -14.19 5.59
N GLY A 33 -6.57 -14.32 6.78
CA GLY A 33 -7.46 -15.43 7.13
C GLY A 33 -8.71 -15.51 6.25
N MET A 34 -9.35 -14.38 5.94
CA MET A 34 -10.51 -14.32 5.06
C MET A 34 -10.17 -14.76 3.63
N VAL A 35 -9.02 -14.31 3.10
CA VAL A 35 -8.53 -14.75 1.78
C VAL A 35 -8.21 -16.25 1.80
N ALA A 36 -7.56 -16.75 2.86
CA ALA A 36 -7.28 -18.19 3.02
C ALA A 36 -8.56 -19.02 3.07
N TYR A 37 -9.60 -18.55 3.75
CA TYR A 37 -10.91 -19.20 3.75
C TYR A 37 -11.55 -19.20 2.34
N GLY A 38 -11.38 -18.13 1.58
CA GLY A 38 -11.78 -18.07 0.17
C GLY A 38 -11.10 -19.17 -0.68
N LEU A 39 -9.79 -19.35 -0.52
CA LEU A 39 -9.04 -20.41 -1.18
C LEU A 39 -9.55 -21.80 -0.79
N TYR A 40 -9.85 -22.02 0.49
CA TYR A 40 -10.48 -23.26 0.95
C TYR A 40 -11.84 -23.51 0.25
N LYS A 41 -12.69 -22.48 0.13
CA LYS A 41 -14.00 -22.60 -0.52
C LYS A 41 -13.87 -22.93 -2.01
N GLN A 42 -12.84 -22.40 -2.67
CA GLN A 42 -12.50 -22.76 -4.04
C GLN A 42 -12.12 -24.25 -4.13
N ALA A 43 -11.19 -24.71 -3.28
CA ALA A 43 -10.77 -26.12 -3.25
C ALA A 43 -11.95 -27.07 -2.97
N LYS A 44 -12.86 -26.69 -2.06
CA LYS A 44 -14.08 -27.45 -1.78
C LYS A 44 -14.99 -27.56 -3.01
N ARG A 45 -15.13 -26.48 -3.77
CA ARG A 45 -15.92 -26.47 -5.02
C ARG A 45 -15.31 -27.40 -6.06
N GLU A 46 -14.00 -27.34 -6.25
CA GLU A 46 -13.27 -28.23 -7.17
C GLU A 46 -13.46 -29.70 -6.78
N TRP A 47 -13.27 -30.03 -5.49
CA TRP A 47 -13.52 -31.38 -4.98
C TRP A 47 -14.96 -31.84 -5.19
N THR A 48 -15.95 -30.98 -4.89
CA THR A 48 -17.38 -31.31 -5.07
C THR A 48 -17.72 -31.55 -6.54
N THR A 49 -17.12 -30.77 -7.44
CA THR A 49 -17.31 -30.91 -8.90
C THR A 49 -16.70 -32.23 -9.38
N ALA A 50 -15.46 -32.53 -8.99
CA ALA A 50 -14.80 -33.80 -9.32
C ALA A 50 -15.50 -35.01 -8.70
N HIS A 51 -16.14 -34.87 -7.55
CA HIS A 51 -16.97 -35.91 -6.97
C HIS A 51 -18.22 -36.16 -7.81
N TYR A 52 -18.92 -35.10 -8.22
CA TYR A 52 -20.10 -35.20 -9.06
C TYR A 52 -19.79 -35.86 -10.40
N GLU A 53 -18.69 -35.47 -11.05
CA GLU A 53 -18.25 -36.07 -12.31
C GLU A 53 -17.94 -37.56 -12.20
N ARG A 54 -17.38 -38.01 -11.05
CA ARG A 54 -17.03 -39.42 -10.82
C ARG A 54 -18.22 -40.29 -10.42
N HIS A 55 -19.16 -39.75 -9.64
CA HIS A 55 -20.24 -40.54 -9.02
C HIS A 55 -21.63 -40.21 -9.56
N GLY A 56 -21.78 -39.20 -10.42
CA GLY A 56 -23.07 -38.75 -10.95
C GLY A 56 -24.00 -38.12 -9.90
N ARG A 57 -23.50 -37.88 -8.68
CA ARG A 57 -24.28 -37.36 -7.55
C ARG A 57 -23.47 -36.40 -6.68
N LYS A 58 -24.19 -35.58 -5.92
CA LYS A 58 -23.58 -34.71 -4.89
C LYS A 58 -22.97 -35.58 -3.77
N PRO A 59 -21.90 -35.09 -3.10
CA PRO A 59 -21.36 -35.75 -1.92
C PRO A 59 -22.42 -35.86 -0.82
N SER A 60 -22.43 -36.97 -0.08
CA SER A 60 -23.19 -37.12 1.15
C SER A 60 -22.58 -36.28 2.28
N GLU A 61 -23.29 -36.15 3.39
CA GLU A 61 -22.77 -35.46 4.58
C GLU A 61 -21.54 -36.16 5.15
N ASP A 62 -21.50 -37.49 5.15
CA ASP A 62 -20.35 -38.28 5.62
C ASP A 62 -19.11 -38.08 4.72
N GLU A 63 -19.29 -38.03 3.41
CA GLU A 63 -18.21 -37.75 2.45
C GLU A 63 -17.68 -36.32 2.63
N LEU A 64 -18.58 -35.37 2.90
CA LEU A 64 -18.20 -33.99 3.18
C LEU A 64 -17.47 -33.86 4.53
N ALA A 65 -17.92 -34.55 5.56
CA ALA A 65 -17.25 -34.60 6.87
C ALA A 65 -15.85 -35.21 6.73
N SER A 66 -15.73 -36.29 5.96
CA SER A 66 -14.45 -36.92 5.62
C SER A 66 -13.51 -35.96 4.91
N TYR A 67 -14.02 -35.20 3.93
CA TYR A 67 -13.25 -34.15 3.27
C TYR A 67 -12.81 -33.04 4.23
N ILE A 68 -13.68 -32.59 5.12
CA ILE A 68 -13.31 -31.58 6.13
C ILE A 68 -12.21 -32.12 7.05
N ALA A 69 -12.26 -33.41 7.40
CA ALA A 69 -11.24 -34.05 8.23
C ALA A 69 -9.86 -34.14 7.55
N THR A 70 -9.77 -34.09 6.22
CA THR A 70 -8.46 -34.07 5.52
C THR A 70 -7.71 -32.76 5.68
N TRP A 71 -8.36 -31.69 6.12
CA TRP A 71 -7.74 -30.38 6.33
C TRP A 71 -6.93 -30.35 7.63
N THR A 72 -5.70 -30.85 7.53
CA THR A 72 -4.71 -30.82 8.61
C THR A 72 -4.27 -29.38 8.94
N PRO A 73 -3.68 -29.13 10.12
CA PRO A 73 -3.09 -27.83 10.44
C PRO A 73 -2.08 -27.36 9.39
N SER A 74 -1.28 -28.27 8.82
CA SER A 74 -0.30 -27.93 7.77
C SER A 74 -0.97 -27.42 6.48
N MET A 75 -2.09 -28.01 6.06
CA MET A 75 -2.84 -27.52 4.90
C MET A 75 -3.44 -26.14 5.17
N VAL A 76 -3.98 -25.93 6.38
CA VAL A 76 -4.50 -24.62 6.79
C VAL A 76 -3.40 -23.56 6.73
N GLN A 77 -2.22 -23.85 7.29
CA GLN A 77 -1.07 -22.93 7.26
C GLN A 77 -0.60 -22.65 5.84
N ASN A 78 -0.54 -23.66 4.98
CA ASN A 78 -0.17 -23.47 3.59
C ASN A 78 -1.14 -22.53 2.86
N LEU A 79 -2.46 -22.64 3.11
CA LEU A 79 -3.44 -21.69 2.57
C LEU A 79 -3.27 -20.28 3.13
N ARG A 80 -2.88 -20.14 4.41
CA ARG A 80 -2.55 -18.82 4.98
C ARG A 80 -1.33 -18.20 4.30
N GLU A 81 -0.29 -18.98 4.03
CA GLU A 81 0.91 -18.51 3.34
C GLU A 81 0.59 -18.05 1.91
N GLN A 82 -0.22 -18.84 1.18
CA GLN A 82 -0.71 -18.48 -0.15
C GLN A 82 -1.53 -17.18 -0.10
N ALA A 83 -2.46 -17.08 0.86
CA ALA A 83 -3.27 -15.88 1.05
C ALA A 83 -2.42 -14.64 1.38
N ASN A 84 -1.39 -14.78 2.22
CA ASN A 84 -0.46 -13.71 2.51
C ASN A 84 0.27 -13.24 1.24
N GLY A 85 0.70 -14.17 0.39
CA GLY A 85 1.26 -13.85 -0.93
C GLY A 85 0.31 -13.05 -1.81
N ILE A 86 -0.97 -13.42 -1.86
CA ILE A 86 -2.00 -12.69 -2.62
C ILE A 86 -2.20 -11.27 -2.08
N VAL A 87 -2.31 -11.13 -0.75
CA VAL A 87 -2.50 -9.82 -0.10
C VAL A 87 -1.30 -8.91 -0.34
N LEU A 88 -0.08 -9.44 -0.19
CA LEU A 88 1.16 -8.69 -0.46
C LEU A 88 1.28 -8.28 -1.92
N ALA A 89 0.95 -9.18 -2.85
CA ALA A 89 0.95 -8.87 -4.28
C ALA A 89 -0.05 -7.76 -4.63
N PHE A 90 -1.25 -7.80 -4.06
CA PHE A 90 -2.26 -6.77 -4.23
C PHE A 90 -1.81 -5.42 -3.64
N GLY A 91 -1.22 -5.43 -2.44
CA GLY A 91 -0.66 -4.23 -1.82
C GLY A 91 0.47 -3.61 -2.68
N GLY A 92 1.37 -4.45 -3.20
CA GLY A 92 2.43 -4.02 -4.11
C GLY A 92 1.87 -3.43 -5.41
N PHE A 93 0.86 -4.07 -6.01
CA PHE A 93 0.17 -3.56 -7.19
C PHE A 93 -0.42 -2.17 -6.96
N LEU A 94 -1.14 -1.96 -5.85
CA LEU A 94 -1.71 -0.66 -5.52
C LEU A 94 -0.64 0.42 -5.33
N VAL A 95 0.48 0.10 -4.68
CA VAL A 95 1.59 1.05 -4.50
C VAL A 95 2.22 1.41 -5.84
N GLU A 96 2.48 0.43 -6.70
CA GLU A 96 3.10 0.65 -8.01
C GLU A 96 2.18 1.47 -8.93
N GLU A 97 0.88 1.14 -8.97
CA GLU A 97 -0.12 1.88 -9.73
C GLU A 97 -0.25 3.34 -9.27
N ASN A 98 -0.10 3.60 -7.97
CA ASN A 98 -0.22 4.93 -7.39
C ASN A 98 1.11 5.70 -7.28
N ALA A 99 2.25 5.06 -7.54
CA ALA A 99 3.58 5.67 -7.50
C ALA A 99 3.69 6.99 -8.28
N PRO A 100 3.17 7.15 -9.51
CA PRO A 100 3.25 8.43 -10.21
C PRO A 100 2.50 9.56 -9.50
N ARG A 101 1.32 9.27 -8.93
CA ARG A 101 0.52 10.25 -8.18
C ARG A 101 1.22 10.69 -6.89
N ILE A 102 1.81 9.73 -6.16
CA ILE A 102 2.59 10.02 -4.94
C ILE A 102 3.80 10.90 -5.26
N ARG A 103 4.50 10.63 -6.38
CA ARG A 103 5.62 11.47 -6.84
C ARG A 103 5.18 12.88 -7.18
N GLU A 104 4.05 13.05 -7.87
CA GLU A 104 3.53 14.37 -8.21
C GLU A 104 3.17 15.19 -6.96
N GLU A 105 2.50 14.57 -5.99
CA GLU A 105 2.15 15.22 -4.71
C GLU A 105 3.38 15.63 -3.90
N ALA A 106 4.38 14.74 -3.81
CA ALA A 106 5.64 15.02 -3.13
C ALA A 106 6.41 16.18 -3.79
N LEU A 107 6.51 16.19 -5.13
CA LEU A 107 7.23 17.22 -5.87
C LEU A 107 6.53 18.58 -5.80
N ARG A 108 5.20 18.64 -5.90
CA ARG A 108 4.44 19.90 -5.80
C ARG A 108 4.65 20.59 -4.46
N GLY A 109 4.70 19.84 -3.35
CA GLY A 109 4.93 20.40 -2.02
C GLY A 109 6.29 21.08 -1.87
N THR A 110 7.36 20.46 -2.37
CA THR A 110 8.72 21.00 -2.30
C THR A 110 8.94 22.12 -3.32
N PHE A 111 8.38 22.00 -4.53
CA PHE A 111 8.59 22.94 -5.63
C PHE A 111 8.16 24.37 -5.28
N TRP A 112 6.96 24.57 -4.74
CA TRP A 112 6.47 25.92 -4.42
C TRP A 112 7.29 26.61 -3.32
N LYS A 113 7.73 25.86 -2.32
CA LYS A 113 8.61 26.37 -1.26
C LYS A 113 9.98 26.77 -1.84
N ALA A 114 10.54 25.93 -2.72
CA ALA A 114 11.81 26.21 -3.37
C ALA A 114 11.73 27.45 -4.26
N VAL A 115 10.72 27.54 -5.13
CA VAL A 115 10.50 28.70 -6.00
C VAL A 115 10.36 30.00 -5.20
N GLY A 116 9.62 29.99 -4.08
CA GLY A 116 9.49 31.16 -3.22
C GLY A 116 10.82 31.61 -2.61
N VAL A 117 11.63 30.67 -2.10
CA VAL A 117 12.97 30.96 -1.57
C VAL A 117 13.89 31.50 -2.68
N SER A 118 13.85 30.93 -3.87
CA SER A 118 14.67 31.36 -5.00
C SER A 118 14.34 32.77 -5.46
N ILE A 119 13.05 33.10 -5.59
CA ILE A 119 12.61 34.46 -5.98
C ILE A 119 13.03 35.48 -4.93
N PHE A 120 12.85 35.18 -3.64
CA PHE A 120 13.23 36.09 -2.56
C PHE A 120 14.75 36.29 -2.50
N ALA A 121 15.53 35.22 -2.64
CA ALA A 121 16.99 35.30 -2.69
C ALA A 121 17.48 36.12 -3.88
N ALA A 122 16.88 35.93 -5.07
CA ALA A 122 17.20 36.72 -6.25
C ALA A 122 16.86 38.21 -6.03
N ALA A 123 15.68 38.52 -5.47
CA ALA A 123 15.29 39.88 -5.14
C ALA A 123 16.29 40.53 -4.17
N LEU A 124 16.66 39.87 -3.07
CA LEU A 124 17.67 40.36 -2.13
C LEU A 124 19.03 40.56 -2.78
N TYR A 125 19.46 39.64 -3.64
CA TYR A 125 20.72 39.76 -4.36
C TYR A 125 20.72 40.99 -5.28
N THR A 126 19.66 41.16 -6.08
CA THR A 126 19.53 42.34 -6.96
C THR A 126 19.48 43.65 -6.18
N LEU A 127 18.75 43.70 -5.06
CA LEU A 127 18.71 44.87 -4.18
C LEU A 127 20.08 45.16 -3.55
N GLY A 128 20.81 44.12 -3.14
CA GLY A 128 22.17 44.23 -2.62
C GLY A 128 23.13 44.81 -3.66
N LEU A 129 23.07 44.34 -4.91
CA LEU A 129 23.86 44.90 -6.01
C LEU A 129 23.52 46.38 -6.28
N ILE A 130 22.23 46.72 -6.29
CA ILE A 130 21.79 48.11 -6.47
C ILE A 130 22.29 48.98 -5.32
N ALA A 131 22.15 48.54 -4.07
CA ALA A 131 22.64 49.27 -2.90
C ALA A 131 24.15 49.46 -2.95
N LEU A 132 24.91 48.43 -3.34
CA LEU A 132 26.35 48.50 -3.53
C LEU A 132 26.72 49.54 -4.60
N LEU A 133 26.04 49.53 -5.76
CA LEU A 133 26.25 50.52 -6.81
C LEU A 133 25.98 51.95 -6.33
N VAL A 134 24.90 52.15 -5.55
CA VAL A 134 24.57 53.45 -4.96
C VAL A 134 25.65 53.91 -3.98
N ILE A 135 26.16 53.02 -3.13
CA ILE A 135 27.24 53.32 -2.18
C ILE A 135 28.52 53.71 -2.93
N LEU A 136 28.93 52.95 -3.95
CA LEU A 136 30.10 53.28 -4.77
C LEU A 136 29.95 54.65 -5.43
N ARG A 137 28.76 54.94 -5.97
CA ARG A 137 28.46 56.24 -6.58
C ARG A 137 28.54 57.39 -5.57
N ILE A 138 28.02 57.21 -4.37
CA ILE A 138 28.08 58.23 -3.29
C ILE A 138 29.53 58.43 -2.82
N ALA A 139 30.33 57.37 -2.77
CA ALA A 139 31.75 57.43 -2.42
C ALA A 139 32.63 58.09 -3.50
N GLY A 140 32.05 58.51 -4.63
CA GLY A 140 32.79 59.14 -5.73
C GLY A 140 33.62 58.17 -6.57
N VAL A 141 33.38 56.85 -6.41
CA VAL A 141 34.02 55.83 -7.23
C VAL A 141 33.31 55.79 -8.57
N ASP A 142 33.94 56.34 -9.60
CA ASP A 142 33.36 56.37 -10.94
C ASP A 142 33.54 55.00 -11.61
N ILE A 143 32.51 54.18 -11.51
CA ILE A 143 32.47 52.77 -11.92
C ILE A 143 32.77 52.63 -13.43
N LEU A 144 32.41 53.66 -14.22
CA LEU A 144 32.71 53.71 -15.65
C LEU A 144 34.22 53.86 -15.92
N SER A 145 34.93 54.63 -15.09
CA SER A 145 36.38 54.80 -15.19
C SER A 145 37.13 53.48 -14.94
N ILE A 146 36.66 52.69 -13.96
CA ILE A 146 37.22 51.37 -13.63
C ILE A 146 36.97 50.36 -14.76
N LEU A 147 35.78 50.37 -15.36
CA LEU A 147 35.49 49.50 -16.50
C LEU A 147 36.35 49.86 -17.71
N THR A 148 36.53 51.15 -17.99
CA THR A 148 37.40 51.61 -19.08
C THR A 148 38.88 51.31 -18.85
N SER A 149 39.37 51.36 -17.60
CA SER A 149 40.76 51.03 -17.29
C SER A 149 41.04 49.53 -17.35
N VAL A 150 40.07 48.67 -16.99
CA VAL A 150 40.18 47.22 -17.13
C VAL A 150 40.12 46.79 -18.59
N ASN A 151 39.19 47.33 -19.40
CA ASN A 151 39.14 47.03 -20.84
C ASN A 151 40.33 47.60 -21.61
N GLY A 152 40.89 48.74 -21.18
CA GLY A 152 42.09 49.33 -21.77
C GLY A 152 43.39 48.61 -21.38
N ALA A 153 43.41 47.83 -20.30
CA ALA A 153 44.56 47.03 -19.86
C ALA A 153 44.56 45.59 -20.41
N ALA A 154 43.44 45.15 -21.01
CA ALA A 154 43.27 43.81 -21.57
C ALA A 154 43.42 43.74 -23.10
N GLY A 155 43.77 44.86 -23.76
CA GLY A 155 44.15 44.94 -25.18
C GLY A 155 45.59 45.41 -25.34
#